data_AF-A0A358V049-F1
#
_entry.id   AF-A0A358V049-F1
#
_cell.length_a   1.000
_cell.length_b   1.000
_cell.length_c   1.000
_cell.angle_alpha   90.00
_cell.angle_beta   90.00
_cell.angle_gamma   90.00
#
_symmetry.space_group_name_H-M   'P 1'
#
loop_
_entity.id
_entity.type
_entity.pdbx_description
1 polymer ?
#
loop_
_entity_poly.entity_id
_entity_poly.type
_entity_poly.pdbx_seq_one_letter_code
_entity_poly.pdbx_strand_id
1 'polypeptide(L)'
;MRNVNSSLLKIFAESVLRSYASIIFMDRLWQGAVILALTFIEPAIGVGGVLGAAAGNLLAISFGYSKELIRKGIYGISPLLVGISITYFGGTSVSAIILILPAAWLAITFSVVAGDYLYSRFRIGSFSLVFALISTLTALVINRVPVAVVSNDTNPVSIFFSSLGALYFLPKQEFGIILFILIALYSRINLVLSLIGFAFGTGIYFAMGGTPHDVAYQMVGMNFILTSIAIGGIFLESSPYATIHALAATTTRQQQYARSFR
;
A
#
# COMPACT_ATOMS: atom_id res chain seq x y z
N MET A 1 1.64 27.12 26.46
CA MET A 1 0.58 26.28 25.84
C MET A 1 0.43 26.49 24.32
N ARG A 2 0.52 27.72 23.76
CA ARG A 2 0.45 27.95 22.29
C ARG A 2 1.49 27.22 21.43
N ASN A 3 2.74 27.07 21.89
CA ASN A 3 3.83 26.42 21.13
C ASN A 3 3.73 24.89 21.05
N VAL A 4 3.02 24.23 21.97
CA VAL A 4 2.89 22.77 21.97
C VAL A 4 1.82 22.34 20.95
N ASN A 5 0.70 23.05 20.90
CA ASN A 5 -0.40 22.73 19.98
C ASN A 5 -0.02 22.94 18.51
N SER A 6 0.77 23.98 18.21
CA SER A 6 1.29 24.20 16.85
C SER A 6 2.27 23.11 16.41
N SER A 7 3.06 22.57 17.35
CA SER A 7 3.98 21.45 17.07
C SER A 7 3.23 20.15 16.76
N LEU A 8 2.15 19.84 17.49
CA LEU A 8 1.34 18.64 17.29
C LEU A 8 0.55 18.71 15.99
N LEU A 9 -0.05 19.86 15.67
CA LEU A 9 -0.75 20.06 14.40
C LEU A 9 0.18 19.88 13.20
N LYS A 10 1.41 20.40 13.29
CA LYS A 10 2.42 20.23 12.26
C LYS A 10 2.82 18.75 12.10
N ILE A 11 3.07 18.05 13.21
CA ILE A 11 3.37 16.60 13.18
C ILE A 11 2.21 15.82 12.56
N PHE A 12 0.97 16.13 12.93
CA PHE A 12 -0.21 15.50 12.39
C PHE A 12 -0.33 15.72 10.87
N ALA A 13 -0.27 16.96 10.40
CA ALA A 13 -0.36 17.27 8.97
C ALA A 13 0.78 16.61 8.16
N GLU A 14 2.02 16.66 8.68
CA GLU A 14 3.16 15.97 8.04
C GLU A 14 2.96 14.44 8.03
N SER A 15 2.41 13.87 9.10
CA SER A 15 2.19 12.43 9.21
C SER A 15 1.19 11.92 8.18
N VAL A 16 0.07 12.62 7.98
CA VAL A 16 -0.95 12.24 6.99
C VAL A 16 -0.35 12.23 5.59
N LEU A 17 0.34 13.30 5.20
CA LEU A 17 0.98 13.39 3.88
C LEU A 17 2.07 12.33 3.70
N ARG A 18 2.91 12.12 4.71
CA ARG A 18 3.98 11.12 4.63
C ARG A 18 3.43 9.70 4.60
N SER A 19 2.30 9.40 5.24
CA SER A 19 1.65 8.10 5.13
C SER A 19 1.31 7.73 3.68
N TYR A 20 0.90 8.69 2.85
CA TYR A 20 0.71 8.46 1.42
C TYR A 20 2.02 8.11 0.71
N ALA A 21 3.10 8.86 0.94
CA ALA A 21 4.40 8.58 0.32
C ALA A 21 5.00 7.24 0.76
N SER A 22 4.82 6.88 2.04
CA SER A 22 5.46 5.72 2.66
C SER A 22 4.89 4.37 2.24
N ILE A 23 3.71 4.33 1.60
CA ILE A 23 3.16 3.09 1.00
C ILE A 23 4.12 2.49 -0.03
N ILE A 24 4.78 3.35 -0.82
CA ILE A 24 5.83 2.96 -1.77
C ILE A 24 7.23 3.30 -1.25
N PHE A 25 7.35 3.38 0.07
CA PHE A 25 8.59 3.58 0.80
C PHE A 25 9.35 4.88 0.50
N MET A 26 8.60 5.91 0.13
CA MET A 26 9.14 7.27 0.01
C MET A 26 8.93 8.05 1.30
N ASP A 27 9.79 9.04 1.53
CA ASP A 27 9.78 9.86 2.75
C ASP A 27 9.62 11.36 2.48
N ARG A 28 9.40 11.80 1.25
CA ARG A 28 9.29 13.24 0.93
C ARG A 28 7.86 13.74 1.09
N LEU A 29 7.70 14.84 1.83
CA LEU A 29 6.40 15.44 2.12
C LEU A 29 5.63 15.83 0.86
N TRP A 30 6.30 16.45 -0.11
CA TRP A 30 5.67 16.91 -1.35
C TRP A 30 5.19 15.74 -2.22
N GLN A 31 5.88 14.59 -2.21
CA GLN A 31 5.44 13.41 -2.95
C GLN A 31 4.14 12.85 -2.34
N GLY A 32 4.06 12.84 -1.01
CA GLY A 32 2.85 12.49 -0.30
C GLY A 32 1.67 13.40 -0.63
N ALA A 33 1.90 14.70 -0.74
CA ALA A 33 0.88 15.67 -1.13
C ALA A 33 0.40 15.47 -2.58
N VAL A 34 1.31 15.21 -3.52
CA VAL A 34 0.96 14.89 -4.91
C VAL A 34 0.12 13.62 -4.96
N ILE A 35 0.53 12.56 -4.27
CA ILE A 35 -0.20 11.28 -4.25
C ILE A 35 -1.59 11.46 -3.63
N LEU A 36 -1.70 12.15 -2.49
CA LEU A 36 -2.99 12.46 -1.88
C LEU A 36 -3.90 13.18 -2.87
N ALA A 37 -3.43 14.25 -3.51
CA ALA A 37 -4.22 15.00 -4.49
C ALA A 37 -4.68 14.10 -5.65
N LEU A 38 -3.80 13.22 -6.13
CA LEU A 38 -4.11 12.29 -7.21
C LEU A 38 -5.10 11.20 -6.80
N THR A 39 -5.16 10.79 -5.53
CA THR A 39 -6.19 9.82 -5.11
C THR A 39 -7.62 10.37 -5.26
N PHE A 40 -7.80 11.69 -5.32
CA PHE A 40 -9.09 12.31 -5.59
C PHE A 40 -9.54 12.23 -7.06
N ILE A 41 -8.74 11.63 -7.96
CA ILE A 41 -9.23 11.15 -9.26
C ILE A 41 -10.44 10.22 -9.05
N GLU A 42 -10.47 9.48 -7.94
CA GLU A 42 -11.67 8.80 -7.43
C GLU A 42 -11.99 9.35 -6.03
N PRO A 43 -12.97 10.25 -5.90
CA PRO A 43 -13.24 10.93 -4.63
C PRO A 43 -13.46 9.99 -3.45
N ALA A 44 -14.07 8.81 -3.67
CA ALA A 44 -14.27 7.81 -2.62
C ALA A 44 -12.93 7.36 -2.01
N ILE A 45 -11.96 7.01 -2.87
CA ILE A 45 -10.62 6.56 -2.48
C ILE A 45 -9.85 7.67 -1.77
N GLY A 46 -9.92 8.89 -2.30
CA GLY A 46 -9.30 10.08 -1.67
C GLY A 46 -9.82 10.31 -0.25
N VAL A 47 -11.15 10.32 -0.07
CA VAL A 47 -11.80 10.49 1.24
C VAL A 47 -11.43 9.35 2.19
N GLY A 48 -11.51 8.09 1.72
CA GLY A 48 -11.16 6.92 2.52
C GLY A 48 -9.72 6.94 3.03
N GLY A 49 -8.78 7.27 2.16
CA GLY A 49 -7.37 7.39 2.51
C GLY A 49 -7.11 8.51 3.53
N VAL A 50 -7.70 9.70 3.36
CA VAL A 50 -7.53 10.82 4.28
C VAL A 50 -8.10 10.48 5.65
N LEU A 51 -9.31 9.93 5.71
CA LEU A 51 -9.96 9.57 6.97
C LEU A 51 -9.20 8.45 7.69
N GLY A 52 -8.76 7.42 6.95
CA GLY A 52 -7.97 6.32 7.51
C GLY A 52 -6.62 6.80 8.07
N ALA A 53 -5.88 7.58 7.29
CA ALA A 53 -4.59 8.15 7.71
C ALA A 53 -4.74 9.11 8.90
N ALA A 54 -5.76 9.97 8.87
CA ALA A 54 -6.05 10.90 9.95
C ALA A 54 -6.40 10.16 11.24
N ALA A 55 -7.33 9.20 11.18
CA ALA A 55 -7.72 8.39 12.34
C ALA A 55 -6.53 7.63 12.93
N GLY A 56 -5.75 6.94 12.09
CA GLY A 56 -4.57 6.19 12.53
C GLY A 56 -3.52 7.07 13.22
N ASN A 57 -3.18 8.21 12.63
CA ASN A 57 -2.19 9.13 13.21
C ASN A 57 -2.71 9.83 14.46
N LEU A 58 -3.99 10.23 14.53
CA LEU A 58 -4.58 10.81 15.74
C LEU A 58 -4.58 9.82 16.90
N LEU A 59 -4.93 8.56 16.64
CA LEU A 59 -4.86 7.50 17.64
C LEU A 59 -3.43 7.28 18.10
N ALA A 60 -2.46 7.22 17.19
CA ALA A 60 -1.05 7.08 17.54
C ALA A 60 -0.54 8.25 18.43
N ILE A 61 -0.95 9.48 18.14
CA ILE A 61 -0.66 10.65 19.00
C ILE A 61 -1.33 10.50 20.37
N SER A 62 -2.59 10.07 20.40
CA SER A 62 -3.38 9.94 21.64
C SER A 62 -2.84 8.87 22.58
N PHE A 63 -2.34 7.76 22.03
CA PHE A 63 -1.70 6.69 22.79
C PHE A 63 -0.22 6.97 23.12
N GLY A 64 0.32 8.13 22.73
CA GLY A 64 1.69 8.52 23.04
C GLY A 64 2.76 7.71 22.32
N TYR A 65 2.45 7.17 21.13
CA TYR A 65 3.44 6.46 20.31
C TYR A 65 4.57 7.39 19.83
N SER A 66 5.65 6.79 19.32
CA SER A 66 6.85 7.54 18.92
C SER A 66 6.53 8.67 17.94
N LYS A 67 6.76 9.91 18.37
CA LYS A 67 6.57 11.11 17.53
C LYS A 67 7.42 11.07 16.26
N GLU A 68 8.58 10.41 16.29
CA GLU A 68 9.42 10.23 15.12
C GLU A 68 8.74 9.34 14.07
N LEU A 69 8.21 8.19 14.50
CA LEU A 69 7.53 7.24 13.60
C LEU A 69 6.18 7.79 13.11
N ILE A 70 5.46 8.54 13.95
CA ILE A 70 4.27 9.31 13.55
C ILE A 70 4.67 10.31 12.46
N ARG A 71 5.70 11.13 12.71
CA ARG A 71 6.15 12.13 11.74
C ARG A 71 6.62 11.49 10.44
N LYS A 72 7.25 10.31 10.46
CA LYS A 72 7.61 9.55 9.26
C LYS A 72 6.40 8.95 8.52
N GLY A 73 5.20 9.03 9.07
CA GLY A 73 3.96 8.54 8.45
C GLY A 73 3.75 7.03 8.58
N ILE A 74 4.63 6.32 9.31
CA ILE A 74 4.69 4.85 9.38
C ILE A 74 3.42 4.27 10.01
N TYR A 75 2.95 4.90 11.09
CA TYR A 75 1.72 4.46 11.78
C TYR A 75 0.46 4.70 10.96
N GLY A 76 0.46 5.64 10.01
CA GLY A 76 -0.69 5.89 9.16
C GLY A 76 -0.79 4.97 7.94
N ILE A 77 0.23 4.17 7.60
CA ILE A 77 0.23 3.34 6.39
C ILE A 77 -0.93 2.33 6.38
N SER A 78 -1.01 1.46 7.38
CA SER A 78 -2.05 0.42 7.42
C SER A 78 -3.47 1.02 7.57
N PRO A 79 -3.71 2.01 8.48
CA PRO A 79 -4.98 2.71 8.55
C PRO A 79 -5.41 3.39 7.25
N LEU A 80 -4.48 4.03 6.52
CA LEU A 80 -4.74 4.66 5.23
C LEU A 80 -5.21 3.62 4.21
N LEU A 81 -4.47 2.52 4.04
CA LEU A 81 -4.81 1.47 3.08
C LEU A 81 -6.14 0.78 3.43
N VAL A 82 -6.44 0.60 4.72
CA VAL A 82 -7.74 0.09 5.18
C VAL A 82 -8.88 1.06 4.84
N GLY A 83 -8.68 2.37 5.03
CA GLY A 83 -9.67 3.39 4.64
C GLY A 83 -9.93 3.43 3.13
N ILE A 84 -8.86 3.33 2.33
CA ILE A 84 -8.95 3.17 0.87
C ILE A 84 -9.74 1.90 0.53
N SER A 85 -9.40 0.75 1.14
CA SER A 85 -10.08 -0.51 0.90
C SER A 85 -11.58 -0.43 1.20
N ILE A 86 -11.96 0.13 2.36
CA ILE A 86 -13.37 0.28 2.76
C ILE A 86 -14.15 1.10 1.75
N THR A 87 -13.59 2.20 1.26
CA THR A 87 -14.25 3.07 0.28
C THR A 87 -14.23 2.51 -1.13
N TYR A 88 -13.24 1.69 -1.48
CA TYR A 88 -13.21 0.92 -2.72
C TYR A 88 -14.38 -0.07 -2.81
N PHE A 89 -14.65 -0.82 -1.74
CA PHE A 89 -15.77 -1.79 -1.71
C PHE A 89 -17.12 -1.15 -1.39
N GLY A 90 -17.13 -0.18 -0.48
CA GLY A 90 -18.33 0.42 0.11
C GLY A 90 -18.77 1.76 -0.51
N GLY A 91 -17.98 2.31 -1.42
CA GLY A 91 -18.15 3.67 -1.94
C GLY A 91 -18.10 4.73 -0.84
N THR A 92 -18.80 5.85 -1.04
CA THR A 92 -18.98 6.92 -0.04
C THR A 92 -20.25 6.73 0.79
N SER A 93 -20.72 5.49 0.96
CA SER A 93 -21.88 5.23 1.81
C SER A 93 -21.58 5.61 3.26
N VAL A 94 -22.61 6.08 3.98
CA VAL A 94 -22.48 6.51 5.38
C VAL A 94 -21.94 5.38 6.26
N SER A 95 -22.39 4.14 6.02
CA SER A 95 -21.91 2.96 6.74
C SER A 95 -20.43 2.69 6.49
N ALA A 96 -19.95 2.81 5.25
CA ALA A 96 -18.54 2.65 4.92
C ALA A 96 -17.70 3.73 5.62
N ILE A 97 -18.11 4.99 5.57
CA ILE A 97 -17.39 6.10 6.22
C ILE A 97 -17.30 5.90 7.74
N ILE A 98 -18.40 5.50 8.39
CA ILE A 98 -18.43 5.21 9.83
C ILE A 98 -17.50 4.04 10.18
N LEU A 99 -17.44 3.00 9.34
CA LEU A 99 -16.61 1.81 9.55
C LEU A 99 -15.11 2.11 9.53
N ILE A 100 -14.67 3.19 8.86
CA ILE A 100 -13.24 3.55 8.77
C ILE A 100 -12.63 3.77 10.17
N LEU A 101 -13.33 4.42 11.09
CA LEU A 101 -12.78 4.72 12.42
C LEU A 101 -12.41 3.47 13.23
N PRO A 102 -13.34 2.52 13.50
CA PRO A 102 -12.99 1.30 14.22
C PRO A 102 -11.98 0.43 13.45
N ALA A 103 -12.06 0.40 12.11
CA ALA A 103 -11.11 -0.35 11.30
C ALA A 103 -9.69 0.24 11.33
N ALA A 104 -9.56 1.57 11.29
CA ALA A 104 -8.30 2.28 11.44
C ALA A 104 -7.69 2.05 12.81
N TRP A 105 -8.51 2.02 13.88
CA TRP A 105 -8.07 1.70 15.22
C TRP A 105 -7.54 0.27 15.34
N LEU A 106 -8.25 -0.71 14.79
CA LEU A 106 -7.76 -2.09 14.72
C LEU A 106 -6.46 -2.17 13.92
N ALA A 107 -6.40 -1.51 12.77
CA ALA A 107 -5.21 -1.50 11.91
C ALA A 107 -3.98 -0.95 12.63
N ILE A 108 -4.07 0.19 13.31
CA ILE A 108 -2.92 0.73 14.05
C ILE A 108 -2.52 -0.19 15.22
N THR A 109 -3.50 -0.68 15.98
CA THR A 109 -3.24 -1.54 17.15
C THR A 109 -2.53 -2.82 16.75
N PHE A 110 -3.05 -3.50 15.72
CA PHE A 110 -2.42 -4.72 15.20
C PHE A 110 -1.08 -4.42 14.53
N SER A 111 -0.91 -3.31 13.83
CA SER A 111 0.37 -2.94 13.22
C SER A 111 1.46 -2.74 14.26
N VAL A 112 1.13 -2.13 15.40
CA VAL A 112 2.07 -1.95 16.52
C VAL A 112 2.41 -3.28 17.16
N VAL A 113 1.41 -4.08 17.55
CA VAL A 113 1.63 -5.37 18.25
C VAL A 113 2.34 -6.37 17.34
N ALA A 114 1.86 -6.56 16.11
CA ALA A 114 2.49 -7.45 15.16
C ALA A 114 3.86 -6.93 14.72
N GLY A 115 4.01 -5.61 14.59
CA GLY A 115 5.29 -4.99 14.22
C GLY A 115 6.38 -5.29 15.25
N ASP A 116 6.09 -5.07 16.52
CA ASP A 116 7.04 -5.32 17.61
C ASP A 116 7.38 -6.82 17.75
N TYR A 117 6.38 -7.69 17.66
CA TYR A 117 6.58 -9.14 17.72
C TYR A 117 7.38 -9.68 16.53
N LEU A 118 7.01 -9.28 15.30
CA LEU A 118 7.70 -9.74 14.09
C LEU A 118 9.11 -9.18 14.00
N TYR A 119 9.33 -7.94 14.44
CA TYR A 119 10.65 -7.35 14.45
C TYR A 119 11.57 -8.01 15.48
N SER A 120 11.09 -8.22 16.71
CA SER A 120 11.87 -8.86 17.77
C SER A 120 12.23 -10.32 17.43
N ARG A 121 11.34 -11.07 16.77
CA ARG A 121 11.57 -12.49 16.46
C ARG A 121 12.24 -12.74 15.12
N PHE A 122 11.84 -12.01 14.08
CA PHE A 122 12.22 -12.29 12.69
C PHE A 122 12.88 -11.11 11.99
N ARG A 123 12.95 -9.92 12.62
CA ARG A 123 13.49 -8.68 12.04
C ARG A 123 12.75 -8.23 10.76
N ILE A 124 11.43 -8.47 10.71
CA ILE A 124 10.58 -8.07 9.57
C ILE A 124 9.48 -7.08 10.00
N GLY A 125 9.02 -6.23 9.07
CA GLY A 125 7.91 -5.31 9.30
C GLY A 125 6.53 -5.95 9.10
N SER A 126 5.51 -5.41 9.77
CA SER A 126 4.12 -5.93 9.75
C SER A 126 3.21 -5.34 8.67
N PHE A 127 3.68 -4.30 7.96
CA PHE A 127 2.86 -3.29 7.28
C PHE A 127 1.72 -3.82 6.39
N SER A 128 2.04 -4.69 5.42
CA SER A 128 1.07 -5.21 4.45
C SER A 128 0.18 -6.32 5.02
N LEU A 129 0.67 -7.05 6.03
CA LEU A 129 -0.02 -8.20 6.60
C LEU A 129 -1.25 -7.74 7.40
N VAL A 130 -1.09 -6.72 8.23
CA VAL A 130 -2.18 -6.16 9.04
C VAL A 130 -3.21 -5.48 8.15
N PHE A 131 -2.77 -4.68 7.17
CA PHE A 131 -3.68 -4.09 6.19
C PHE A 131 -4.51 -5.16 5.48
N ALA A 132 -3.89 -6.23 4.98
CA ALA A 132 -4.61 -7.29 4.26
C ALA A 132 -5.65 -7.99 5.14
N LEU A 133 -5.29 -8.28 6.40
CA LEU A 133 -6.20 -8.90 7.37
C LEU A 133 -7.43 -8.02 7.63
N ILE A 134 -7.22 -6.76 8.04
CA ILE A 134 -8.32 -5.86 8.38
C ILE A 134 -9.17 -5.52 7.14
N SER A 135 -8.54 -5.37 5.97
CA SER A 135 -9.26 -5.14 4.71
C SER A 135 -10.14 -6.33 4.32
N THR A 136 -9.68 -7.56 4.57
CA THR A 136 -10.50 -8.77 4.33
C THR A 136 -11.71 -8.81 5.26
N LEU A 137 -11.52 -8.55 6.55
CA LEU A 137 -12.61 -8.52 7.53
C LEU A 137 -13.65 -7.43 7.20
N THR A 138 -13.19 -6.23 6.84
CA THR A 138 -14.09 -5.13 6.48
C THR A 138 -14.80 -5.37 5.16
N ALA A 139 -14.16 -5.99 4.16
CA ALA A 139 -14.81 -6.40 2.92
C ALA A 139 -15.95 -7.42 3.17
N LEU A 140 -15.76 -8.38 4.09
CA LEU A 140 -16.81 -9.32 4.49
C LEU A 140 -18.01 -8.60 5.15
N VAL A 141 -17.76 -7.57 5.96
CA VAL A 141 -18.81 -6.76 6.59
C VAL A 141 -19.58 -5.93 5.56
N ILE A 142 -18.88 -5.33 4.59
CA ILE A 142 -19.51 -4.53 3.53
C ILE A 142 -20.32 -5.43 2.59
N ASN A 143 -19.90 -6.69 2.41
CA ASN A 143 -20.53 -7.70 1.57
C ASN A 143 -20.82 -7.21 0.14
N ARG A 144 -19.87 -6.45 -0.43
CA ARG A 144 -19.94 -5.98 -1.81
C ARG A 144 -18.69 -6.42 -2.55
N VAL A 145 -18.91 -7.05 -3.69
CA VAL A 145 -17.86 -7.32 -4.67
C VAL A 145 -17.69 -6.04 -5.48
N PRO A 146 -16.46 -5.51 -5.62
CA PRO A 146 -16.23 -4.36 -6.46
C PRO A 146 -16.54 -4.78 -7.89
N VAL A 147 -17.15 -3.90 -8.68
CA VAL A 147 -17.39 -4.19 -10.09
C VAL A 147 -16.02 -4.33 -10.75
N ALA A 148 -15.68 -5.54 -11.18
CA ALA A 148 -14.45 -5.78 -11.92
C ALA A 148 -14.54 -4.99 -13.23
N VAL A 149 -13.64 -4.02 -13.41
CA VAL A 149 -13.45 -3.36 -14.70
C VAL A 149 -12.75 -4.37 -15.60
N VAL A 150 -13.53 -5.10 -16.39
CA VAL A 150 -12.99 -6.05 -17.37
C VAL A 150 -12.43 -5.25 -18.53
N SER A 151 -11.10 -5.12 -18.57
CA SER A 151 -10.40 -4.68 -19.77
C SER A 151 -9.63 -5.86 -20.36
N ASN A 152 -9.69 -6.01 -21.68
CA ASN A 152 -8.90 -7.00 -22.41
C ASN A 152 -7.52 -6.46 -22.82
N ASP A 153 -7.02 -5.41 -22.17
CA ASP A 153 -5.71 -4.86 -22.48
C ASP A 153 -4.60 -5.85 -22.08
N THR A 154 -3.87 -6.33 -23.07
CA THR A 154 -2.75 -7.26 -22.91
C THR A 154 -1.39 -6.58 -23.05
N ASN A 155 -1.37 -5.26 -23.26
CA ASN A 155 -0.12 -4.51 -23.42
C ASN A 155 0.65 -4.49 -22.09
N PRO A 156 1.87 -5.05 -22.02
CA PRO A 156 2.63 -5.17 -20.78
C PRO A 156 2.99 -3.82 -20.14
N VAL A 157 3.14 -2.76 -20.94
CA VAL A 157 3.42 -1.40 -20.46
C VAL A 157 2.19 -0.81 -19.77
N SER A 158 1.02 -0.97 -20.38
CA SER A 158 -0.26 -0.58 -19.78
C SER A 158 -0.49 -1.32 -18.47
N ILE A 159 -0.32 -2.64 -18.47
CA ILE A 159 -0.47 -3.49 -17.28
C ILE A 159 0.49 -3.05 -16.17
N PHE A 160 1.74 -2.69 -16.51
CA PHE A 160 2.70 -2.16 -15.53
C PHE A 160 2.22 -0.87 -14.87
N PHE A 161 1.78 0.12 -15.66
CA PHE A 161 1.30 1.39 -15.10
C PHE A 161 0.01 1.21 -14.31
N SER A 162 -0.94 0.40 -14.78
CA SER A 162 -2.13 0.05 -13.99
C SER A 162 -1.76 -0.66 -12.69
N SER A 163 -0.74 -1.53 -12.69
CA SER A 163 -0.23 -2.20 -11.48
C SER A 163 0.43 -1.24 -10.50
N LEU A 164 1.13 -0.21 -10.98
CA LEU A 164 1.62 0.88 -10.12
C LEU A 164 0.46 1.65 -9.50
N GLY A 165 -0.58 1.96 -10.28
CA GLY A 165 -1.74 2.67 -9.77
C GLY A 165 -2.53 1.86 -8.74
N ALA A 166 -2.59 0.53 -8.93
CA ALA A 166 -3.25 -0.40 -8.01
C ALA A 166 -2.69 -0.35 -6.57
N LEU A 167 -1.48 0.16 -6.37
CA LEU A 167 -0.88 0.38 -5.04
C LEU A 167 -1.75 1.26 -4.11
N TYR A 168 -2.59 2.13 -4.68
CA TYR A 168 -3.57 2.94 -3.97
C TYR A 168 -5.00 2.58 -4.35
N PHE A 169 -5.23 1.35 -4.81
CA PHE A 169 -6.51 0.85 -5.31
C PHE A 169 -7.06 1.63 -6.53
N LEU A 170 -6.16 2.22 -7.33
CA LEU A 170 -6.51 2.99 -8.52
C LEU A 170 -5.79 2.41 -9.74
N PRO A 171 -6.25 1.29 -10.33
CA PRO A 171 -5.62 0.66 -11.50
C PRO A 171 -5.86 1.47 -12.78
N LYS A 172 -5.42 2.73 -12.79
CA LYS A 172 -5.49 3.70 -13.87
C LYS A 172 -4.07 4.03 -14.34
N GLN A 173 -3.84 3.98 -15.65
CA GLN A 173 -2.51 4.19 -16.22
C GLN A 173 -1.97 5.58 -15.93
N GLU A 174 -2.81 6.60 -15.98
CA GLU A 174 -2.40 8.01 -15.77
C GLU A 174 -1.86 8.19 -14.35
N PHE A 175 -2.53 7.57 -13.37
CA PHE A 175 -2.09 7.55 -11.98
C PHE A 175 -0.77 6.79 -11.83
N GLY A 176 -0.64 5.64 -12.48
CA GLY A 176 0.58 4.83 -12.51
C GLY A 176 1.79 5.55 -13.12
N ILE A 177 1.60 6.29 -14.22
CA ILE A 177 2.67 7.07 -14.88
C ILE A 177 3.20 8.14 -13.92
N ILE A 178 2.32 8.82 -13.19
CA ILE A 178 2.76 9.84 -12.24
C ILE A 178 3.50 9.18 -11.07
N LEU A 179 3.03 8.04 -10.54
CA LEU A 179 3.76 7.28 -9.53
C LEU A 179 5.14 6.83 -10.03
N PHE A 180 5.26 6.38 -11.27
CA PHE A 180 6.54 6.02 -11.88
C PHE A 180 7.51 7.21 -11.88
N ILE A 181 7.05 8.39 -12.27
CA ILE A 181 7.86 9.62 -12.24
C ILE A 181 8.27 9.96 -10.80
N LEU A 182 7.35 9.88 -9.83
CA LEU A 182 7.66 10.15 -8.42
C LEU A 182 8.71 9.18 -7.87
N ILE A 183 8.61 7.89 -8.20
CA ILE A 183 9.61 6.87 -7.84
C ILE A 183 10.95 7.21 -8.49
N ALA A 184 10.97 7.57 -9.77
CA ALA A 184 12.20 7.95 -10.49
C ALA A 184 12.89 9.17 -9.86
N LEU A 185 12.12 10.18 -9.43
CA LEU A 185 12.61 11.37 -8.74
C LEU A 185 13.05 11.10 -7.30
N TYR A 186 12.57 10.01 -6.70
CA TYR A 186 12.96 9.58 -5.37
C TYR A 186 14.24 8.73 -5.39
N SER A 187 14.21 7.62 -6.13
CA SER A 187 15.26 6.61 -6.16
C SER A 187 15.28 5.87 -7.49
N ARG A 188 16.39 6.00 -8.23
CA ARG A 188 16.64 5.22 -9.46
C ARG A 188 16.68 3.72 -9.18
N ILE A 189 17.10 3.31 -7.97
CA ILE A 189 17.14 1.91 -7.56
C ILE A 189 15.70 1.38 -7.42
N ASN A 190 14.82 2.10 -6.71
CA ASN A 190 13.42 1.69 -6.57
C ASN A 190 12.71 1.63 -7.93
N LEU A 191 13.07 2.54 -8.85
CA LEU A 191 12.57 2.51 -10.23
C LEU A 191 12.95 1.21 -10.94
N VAL A 192 14.24 0.84 -10.92
CA VAL A 192 14.71 -0.40 -11.55
C VAL A 192 14.09 -1.62 -10.88
N LEU A 193 14.02 -1.66 -9.55
CA LEU A 193 13.39 -2.74 -8.79
C LEU A 193 11.91 -2.89 -9.16
N SER A 194 11.17 -1.79 -9.31
CA SER A 194 9.77 -1.84 -9.73
C SER A 194 9.59 -2.52 -11.09
N LEU A 195 10.49 -2.23 -12.05
CA LEU A 195 10.45 -2.78 -13.40
C LEU A 195 10.82 -4.26 -13.42
N ILE A 196 11.96 -4.63 -12.81
CA ILE A 196 12.43 -6.03 -12.82
C ILE A 196 11.53 -6.94 -11.97
N GLY A 197 11.03 -6.43 -10.83
CA GLY A 197 10.12 -7.15 -9.95
C GLY A 197 8.80 -7.45 -10.65
N PHE A 198 8.24 -6.45 -11.33
CA PHE A 198 7.05 -6.63 -12.14
C PHE A 198 7.27 -7.62 -13.28
N ALA A 199 8.33 -7.45 -14.08
CA ALA A 199 8.61 -8.30 -15.23
C ALA A 199 8.81 -9.77 -14.81
N PHE A 200 9.59 -10.01 -13.76
CA PHE A 200 9.86 -11.35 -13.25
C PHE A 200 8.62 -11.98 -12.61
N GLY A 201 7.94 -11.25 -11.72
CA GLY A 201 6.74 -11.73 -11.04
C GLY A 201 5.61 -12.08 -12.03
N THR A 202 5.37 -11.21 -13.01
CA THR A 202 4.42 -11.46 -14.10
C THR A 202 4.82 -12.66 -14.94
N GLY A 203 6.11 -12.81 -15.28
CA GLY A 203 6.62 -13.97 -16.03
C GLY A 203 6.37 -15.30 -15.31
N ILE A 204 6.65 -15.36 -14.00
CA ILE A 204 6.36 -16.55 -13.18
C ILE A 204 4.85 -16.78 -13.08
N TYR A 205 4.06 -15.73 -12.88
CA TYR A 205 2.61 -15.83 -12.78
C TYR A 205 1.99 -16.41 -14.06
N PHE A 206 2.45 -15.98 -15.23
CA PHE A 206 2.03 -16.55 -16.52
C PHE A 206 2.51 -17.99 -16.70
N ALA A 207 3.73 -18.33 -16.27
CA ALA A 207 4.21 -19.71 -16.29
C ALA A 207 3.37 -20.66 -15.41
N MET A 208 2.65 -20.11 -14.42
CA MET A 208 1.72 -20.84 -13.55
C MET A 208 0.28 -20.86 -14.09
N GLY A 209 0.03 -20.31 -15.29
CA GLY A 209 -1.30 -20.26 -15.91
C GLY A 209 -2.13 -19.02 -15.58
N GLY A 210 -1.55 -18.02 -14.92
CA GLY A 210 -2.19 -16.74 -14.66
C GLY A 210 -2.39 -15.90 -15.93
N THR A 211 -3.33 -14.96 -15.92
CA THR A 211 -3.68 -14.15 -17.11
C THR A 211 -3.24 -12.69 -16.98
N PRO A 212 -3.05 -11.96 -18.10
CA PRO A 212 -2.77 -10.52 -18.08
C PRO A 212 -3.84 -9.69 -17.34
N HIS A 213 -5.10 -10.15 -17.41
CA HIS A 213 -6.23 -9.52 -16.73
C HIS A 213 -6.05 -9.55 -15.19
N ASP A 214 -5.58 -10.68 -14.64
CA ASP A 214 -5.37 -10.81 -13.19
C ASP A 214 -4.25 -9.87 -12.71
N VAL A 215 -3.20 -9.74 -13.52
CA VAL A 215 -2.05 -8.87 -13.20
C VAL A 215 -2.46 -7.40 -13.13
N ALA A 216 -3.23 -6.91 -14.11
CA ALA A 216 -3.66 -5.51 -14.15
C ALA A 216 -4.85 -5.19 -13.24
N TYR A 217 -5.91 -6.01 -13.25
CA TYR A 217 -7.22 -5.64 -12.71
C TYR A 217 -7.62 -6.41 -11.45
N GLN A 218 -7.04 -7.61 -11.21
CA GLN A 218 -7.09 -8.24 -9.88
C GLN A 218 -5.94 -7.76 -8.97
N MET A 219 -5.22 -6.71 -9.40
CA MET A 219 -4.19 -6.04 -8.62
C MET A 219 -3.03 -6.96 -8.19
N VAL A 220 -2.78 -8.06 -8.91
CA VAL A 220 -1.70 -9.00 -8.58
C VAL A 220 -0.34 -8.35 -8.84
N GLY A 221 -0.20 -7.58 -9.94
CA GLY A 221 1.06 -6.96 -10.34
C GLY A 221 1.64 -5.98 -9.32
N MET A 222 0.77 -5.31 -8.55
CA MET A 222 1.18 -4.35 -7.52
C MET A 222 2.02 -5.03 -6.42
N ASN A 223 1.71 -6.29 -6.09
CA ASN A 223 2.42 -7.05 -5.06
C ASN A 223 3.85 -7.40 -5.52
N PHE A 224 4.05 -7.69 -6.80
CA PHE A 224 5.37 -7.94 -7.36
C PHE A 224 6.25 -6.69 -7.25
N ILE A 225 5.68 -5.52 -7.58
CA ILE A 225 6.35 -4.23 -7.48
C ILE A 225 6.75 -3.93 -6.03
N LEU A 226 5.79 -3.97 -5.09
CA LEU A 226 6.06 -3.69 -3.67
C LEU A 226 7.08 -4.64 -3.06
N THR A 227 6.95 -5.93 -3.35
CA THR A 227 7.85 -6.95 -2.80
C THR A 227 9.27 -6.73 -3.28
N SER A 228 9.45 -6.40 -4.57
CA SER A 228 10.77 -6.15 -5.13
C SER A 228 11.42 -4.89 -4.55
N ILE A 229 10.68 -3.79 -4.44
CA ILE A 229 11.17 -2.55 -3.82
C ILE A 229 11.52 -2.78 -2.35
N ALA A 230 10.65 -3.47 -1.61
CA ALA A 230 10.83 -3.75 -0.18
C ALA A 230 12.13 -4.52 0.07
N ILE A 231 12.34 -5.62 -0.64
CA ILE A 231 13.45 -6.52 -0.36
C ILE A 231 14.75 -6.02 -0.98
N GLY A 232 14.73 -5.56 -2.23
CA GLY A 232 15.94 -5.20 -2.96
C GLY A 232 16.46 -3.79 -2.67
N GLY A 233 15.60 -2.88 -2.19
CA GLY A 233 15.91 -1.46 -2.03
C GLY A 233 15.98 -0.98 -0.59
N ILE A 234 15.36 -1.71 0.35
CA ILE A 234 15.12 -1.19 1.71
C ILE A 234 15.61 -2.14 2.78
N PHE A 235 15.21 -3.42 2.72
CA PHE A 235 15.55 -4.39 3.77
C PHE A 235 16.90 -5.07 3.57
N LEU A 236 17.42 -5.11 2.34
CA LEU A 236 18.77 -5.58 2.04
C LEU A 236 19.59 -4.41 1.51
N GLU A 237 20.87 -4.35 1.90
CA GLU A 237 21.81 -3.43 1.27
C GLU A 237 21.83 -3.69 -0.24
N SER A 238 21.53 -2.66 -1.02
CA SER A 238 21.32 -2.79 -2.46
C SER A 238 22.57 -3.40 -3.12
N SER A 239 22.41 -4.65 -3.56
CA SER A 239 23.47 -5.50 -4.09
C SER A 239 22.86 -6.49 -5.10
N PRO A 240 23.68 -7.13 -5.95
CA PRO A 240 23.19 -8.18 -6.85
C PRO A 240 22.46 -9.31 -6.11
N TYR A 241 22.94 -9.67 -4.91
CA TYR A 241 22.30 -10.68 -4.06
C TYR A 241 20.96 -10.22 -3.49
N ALA A 242 20.84 -8.95 -3.10
CA ALA A 242 19.58 -8.36 -2.68
C ALA A 242 18.52 -8.42 -3.79
N THR A 243 18.95 -8.22 -5.04
CA THR A 243 18.09 -8.33 -6.22
C THR A 243 17.57 -9.77 -6.39
N ILE A 244 18.43 -10.77 -6.26
CA ILE A 244 18.04 -12.20 -6.35
C ILE A 244 17.01 -12.55 -5.28
N HIS A 245 17.21 -12.13 -4.03
CA HIS A 245 16.25 -12.38 -2.95
C HIS A 245 14.92 -11.65 -3.18
N ALA A 246 14.95 -10.44 -3.72
CA ALA A 246 13.76 -9.68 -4.06
C ALA A 246 12.93 -10.38 -5.15
N LEU A 247 13.58 -10.90 -6.18
CA LEU A 247 12.94 -11.70 -7.24
C LEU A 247 12.34 -12.98 -6.67
N ALA A 248 13.10 -13.75 -5.88
CA ALA A 248 12.61 -14.98 -5.25
C ALA A 248 11.36 -14.73 -4.39
N ALA A 249 11.34 -13.66 -3.60
CA ALA A 249 10.19 -13.36 -2.75
C ALA A 249 8.93 -12.90 -3.49
N THR A 250 9.05 -12.37 -4.72
CA THR A 250 7.86 -12.06 -5.54
C THR A 250 7.04 -13.32 -5.88
N THR A 251 7.60 -14.52 -5.68
CA THR A 251 7.01 -15.81 -6.06
C THR A 251 6.42 -16.62 -4.89
N THR A 252 6.73 -16.30 -3.64
CA THR A 252 6.54 -17.24 -2.50
C THR A 252 5.12 -17.37 -1.95
N ARG A 253 4.11 -16.69 -2.49
CA ARG A 253 2.72 -16.76 -1.98
C ARG A 253 1.69 -17.36 -2.95
N GLN A 254 2.08 -18.33 -3.78
CA GLN A 254 1.14 -18.98 -4.72
C GLN A 254 1.12 -20.53 -4.63
N GLN A 255 2.00 -21.15 -3.82
CA GLN A 255 2.07 -22.63 -3.74
C GLN A 255 0.87 -23.32 -3.08
N GLN A 256 -0.01 -22.61 -2.37
CA GLN A 256 -1.14 -23.23 -1.65
C GLN A 256 -2.44 -23.36 -2.48
N TYR A 257 -2.64 -22.58 -3.53
CA TYR A 257 -3.88 -22.65 -4.33
C TYR A 257 -3.82 -23.63 -5.51
N ALA A 258 -2.62 -23.97 -5.98
CA ALA A 258 -2.45 -24.94 -7.08
C ALA A 258 -2.58 -26.42 -6.63
N ARG A 259 -2.67 -26.69 -5.33
CA ARG A 259 -2.78 -28.06 -4.78
C ARG A 259 -4.18 -28.43 -4.29
N SER A 260 -5.13 -27.51 -4.25
CA SER A 260 -6.51 -27.77 -3.79
C SER A 260 -7.48 -28.16 -4.92
N PHE A 261 -7.00 -28.31 -6.16
CA PHE A 261 -7.78 -28.76 -7.31
C PHE A 261 -7.15 -29.98 -8.01
N ARG A 262 -6.50 -30.85 -7.24
CA ARG A 262 -6.21 -32.22 -7.67
C ARG A 262 -7.01 -33.19 -6.82
#